data_AF-A0A2Z5JUS7-F1
#
_entry.id   AF-A0A2Z5JUS7-F1
#
_cell.length_a   1.000
_cell.length_b   1.000
_cell.length_c   1.000
_cell.angle_alpha   90.00
_cell.angle_beta   90.00
_cell.angle_gamma   90.00
#
_symmetry.space_group_name_H-M   'P 1'
#
loop_
_entity.id
_entity.type
_entity.pdbx_description
1 polymer ?
#
loop_
_entity_poly.entity_id
_entity_poly.type
_entity_poly.pdbx_seq_one_letter_code
_entity_poly.pdbx_strand_id
1 'polypeptide(L)'
;MIDLGFVGPSRPANDYAFVSVTDGDTPKIEMAIRMVSIDTPESQFGGSPATAQAALERTKARLLDGTYDALPQDLRDHLVSRITPDAAQRHQAAGKAAAEAHKDMVATRLTRPDGSQRKLAVIATGELVESNGRLLAYTAPWFSGSASDPLPPRDDPRRRTFNLDMVALGWAATFLIYPSIPPSSDLNLLVDEAETAWTQQLGAWAQFGQDLLLGYEYRACIKLGAREVPDPAKAIGQAYQRVCVDLRDLTETGLYGYHRVPPHHRLWIWEDDLEQAREDLPITS
;
A
#
# COMPACT_ATOMS: atom_id res chain seq x y z
N MET A 1 -35.06 27.69 -10.62
CA MET A 1 -33.79 27.17 -10.07
C MET A 1 -34.16 25.91 -9.30
N ILE A 2 -33.58 24.77 -9.65
CA ILE A 2 -33.82 23.53 -8.90
C ILE A 2 -32.77 23.52 -7.79
N ASP A 3 -33.23 23.54 -6.55
CA ASP A 3 -32.41 23.35 -5.36
C ASP A 3 -32.84 22.03 -4.73
N LEU A 4 -31.90 21.08 -4.65
CA LEU A 4 -32.14 19.76 -4.09
C LEU A 4 -31.84 19.70 -2.60
N GLY A 5 -31.35 20.79 -1.99
CA GLY A 5 -30.93 20.82 -0.59
C GLY A 5 -29.70 19.96 -0.29
N PHE A 6 -29.02 19.46 -1.32
CA PHE A 6 -27.76 18.72 -1.19
C PHE A 6 -26.84 19.01 -2.37
N VAL A 7 -25.53 18.95 -2.11
CA VAL A 7 -24.50 18.94 -3.15
C VAL A 7 -23.98 17.52 -3.23
N GLY A 8 -24.10 16.91 -4.42
CA GLY A 8 -23.58 15.57 -4.63
C GLY A 8 -22.05 15.53 -4.42
N PRO A 9 -21.50 14.39 -3.98
CA PRO A 9 -20.06 14.27 -3.81
C PRO A 9 -19.36 14.47 -5.16
N SER A 10 -18.42 15.41 -5.22
CA SER A 10 -17.58 15.65 -6.39
C SER A 10 -16.12 15.67 -5.99
N ARG A 11 -15.27 15.00 -6.77
CA ARG A 11 -13.81 15.08 -6.62
C ARG A 11 -13.25 16.21 -7.48
N PRO A 12 -12.10 16.79 -7.11
CA PRO A 12 -11.35 17.67 -7.99
C PRO A 12 -11.06 16.99 -9.34
N ALA A 13 -11.00 17.78 -10.42
CA ALA A 13 -10.63 17.27 -11.73
C ALA A 13 -9.17 16.79 -11.76
N ASN A 14 -8.92 15.71 -12.50
CA ASN A 14 -7.58 15.19 -12.78
C ASN A 14 -7.26 15.37 -14.28
N ASP A 15 -5.98 15.48 -14.61
CA ASP A 15 -5.44 15.76 -15.95
C ASP A 15 -5.15 14.48 -16.75
N TYR A 16 -6.14 13.60 -16.89
CA TYR A 16 -5.97 12.35 -17.63
C TYR A 16 -5.69 12.55 -19.12
N ALA A 17 -4.86 11.67 -19.69
CA ALA A 17 -4.66 11.62 -21.13
C ALA A 17 -5.91 11.06 -21.82
N PHE A 18 -6.42 11.80 -22.80
CA PHE A 18 -7.52 11.36 -23.64
C PHE A 18 -7.04 10.29 -24.64
N VAL A 19 -7.79 9.20 -24.77
CA VAL A 19 -7.47 8.09 -25.69
C VAL A 19 -8.38 8.12 -26.92
N SER A 20 -9.69 8.11 -26.73
CA SER A 20 -10.68 8.09 -27.83
C SER A 20 -12.09 8.37 -27.32
N VAL A 21 -13.04 8.59 -28.23
CA VAL A 21 -14.48 8.61 -27.92
C VAL A 21 -15.11 7.35 -28.53
N THR A 22 -15.94 6.65 -27.76
CA THR A 22 -16.68 5.48 -28.27
C THR A 22 -18.03 5.90 -28.86
N ASP A 23 -18.77 6.73 -28.15
CA ASP A 23 -20.07 7.32 -28.51
C ASP A 23 -20.24 8.69 -27.82
N GLY A 24 -21.43 9.30 -27.91
CA GLY A 24 -21.66 10.68 -27.49
C GLY A 24 -21.42 10.98 -26.00
N ASP A 25 -21.40 9.96 -25.14
CA ASP A 25 -21.28 10.07 -23.69
C ASP A 25 -20.15 9.21 -23.08
N THR A 26 -19.39 8.47 -23.90
CA THR A 26 -18.32 7.57 -23.41
C THR A 26 -16.92 7.90 -23.97
N PRO A 27 -16.20 8.88 -23.37
CA PRO A 27 -14.77 9.07 -23.62
C PRO A 27 -13.95 7.97 -22.92
N LYS A 28 -12.81 7.60 -23.53
CA LYS A 28 -11.79 6.72 -22.98
C LYS A 28 -10.57 7.56 -22.60
N ILE A 29 -10.03 7.29 -21.43
CA ILE A 29 -8.86 7.97 -20.86
C ILE A 29 -7.80 6.96 -20.41
N GLU A 30 -6.54 7.39 -20.32
CA GLU A 30 -5.48 6.65 -19.63
C GLU A 30 -5.53 6.97 -18.14
N MET A 31 -5.74 5.94 -17.31
CA MET A 31 -5.85 6.08 -15.87
C MET A 31 -4.94 5.03 -15.20
N ALA A 32 -4.09 5.50 -14.29
CA ALA A 32 -3.23 4.61 -13.52
C ALA A 32 -4.03 3.82 -12.47
N ILE A 33 -3.60 2.60 -12.22
CA ILE A 33 -4.16 1.72 -11.19
C ILE A 33 -3.21 1.71 -9.99
N ARG A 34 -3.75 1.95 -8.79
CA ARG A 34 -3.06 1.65 -7.53
C ARG A 34 -3.54 0.30 -7.03
N MET A 35 -2.62 -0.66 -7.00
CA MET A 35 -2.88 -1.99 -6.47
C MET A 35 -3.24 -1.91 -4.98
N VAL A 36 -4.45 -2.31 -4.62
CA VAL A 36 -4.92 -2.30 -3.23
C VAL A 36 -4.30 -3.42 -2.39
N SER A 37 -4.42 -3.29 -1.06
CA SER A 37 -3.97 -4.28 -0.06
C SER A 37 -2.47 -4.50 0.03
N ILE A 38 -1.66 -3.77 -0.74
CA ILE A 38 -0.20 -3.90 -0.75
C ILE A 38 0.48 -2.53 -0.70
N ASP A 39 1.70 -2.51 -0.20
CA ASP A 39 2.58 -1.33 -0.20
C ASP A 39 4.01 -1.78 -0.49
N THR A 40 4.53 -1.36 -1.64
CA THR A 40 5.93 -1.58 -2.03
C THR A 40 6.82 -0.49 -1.43
N PRO A 41 8.11 -0.75 -1.21
CA PRO A 41 9.06 0.32 -0.90
C PRO A 41 9.03 1.41 -1.98
N GLU A 42 9.21 2.66 -1.56
CA GLU A 42 9.14 3.84 -2.41
C GLU A 42 10.46 4.06 -3.16
N SER A 43 10.42 4.17 -4.48
CA SER A 43 11.64 4.37 -5.29
C SER A 43 12.08 5.84 -5.40
N GLN A 44 11.19 6.79 -5.08
CA GLN A 44 11.41 8.22 -5.30
C GLN A 44 10.93 9.14 -4.16
N PHE A 45 10.17 8.62 -3.18
CA PHE A 45 9.66 9.45 -2.08
C PHE A 45 10.82 10.01 -1.23
N GLY A 46 10.72 11.28 -0.84
CA GLY A 46 11.79 11.98 -0.11
C GLY A 46 12.95 12.50 -0.98
N GLY A 47 12.87 12.33 -2.31
CA GLY A 47 13.87 12.82 -3.26
C GLY A 47 15.02 11.84 -3.48
N SER A 48 16.22 12.35 -3.73
CA SER A 48 17.42 11.50 -3.91
C SER A 48 17.75 10.70 -2.64
N PRO A 49 18.47 9.56 -2.73
CA PRO A 49 18.87 8.79 -1.55
C PRO A 49 19.56 9.65 -0.48
N ALA A 50 20.44 10.57 -0.87
CA ALA A 50 21.14 11.46 0.06
C ALA A 50 20.18 12.46 0.74
N THR A 51 19.21 13.00 -0.01
CA THR A 51 18.20 13.92 0.54
C THR A 51 17.29 13.21 1.54
N ALA A 52 16.83 12.01 1.17
CA ALA A 52 16.00 11.17 2.01
C ALA A 52 16.76 10.70 3.26
N GLN A 53 18.01 10.25 3.13
CA GLN A 53 18.84 9.85 4.28
C GLN A 53 19.01 11.02 5.26
N ALA A 54 19.29 12.22 4.77
CA ALA A 54 19.38 13.40 5.63
C ALA A 54 18.06 13.68 6.38
N ALA A 55 16.90 13.39 5.77
CA ALA A 55 15.61 13.46 6.47
C ALA A 55 15.47 12.37 7.54
N LEU A 56 15.83 11.12 7.22
CA LEU A 56 15.81 10.03 8.19
C LEU A 56 16.72 10.31 9.39
N GLU A 57 17.94 10.82 9.19
CA GLU A 57 18.84 11.18 10.29
C GLU A 57 18.28 12.32 11.16
N ARG A 58 17.62 13.32 10.56
CA ARG A 58 16.90 14.34 11.34
C ARG A 58 15.77 13.73 12.16
N THR A 59 15.02 12.80 11.59
CA THR A 59 13.96 12.07 12.31
C THR A 59 14.55 11.32 13.48
N LYS A 60 15.61 10.55 13.26
CA LYS A 60 16.32 9.81 14.31
C LYS A 60 16.77 10.71 15.45
N ALA A 61 17.41 11.84 15.13
CA ALA A 61 17.83 12.82 16.14
C ALA A 61 16.64 13.35 16.96
N ARG A 62 15.54 13.73 16.29
CA ARG A 62 14.32 14.28 16.94
C ARG A 62 13.54 13.25 17.77
N LEU A 63 13.59 11.99 17.38
CA LEU A 63 13.03 10.90 18.17
C LEU A 63 13.81 10.70 19.48
N LEU A 64 15.11 11.04 19.49
CA LEU A 64 16.02 10.86 20.63
C LEU A 64 16.17 12.11 21.52
N ASP A 65 15.93 13.32 21.00
CA ASP A 65 16.20 14.59 21.70
C ASP A 65 14.98 15.18 22.47
N GLY A 66 13.84 14.49 22.41
CA GLY A 66 12.60 14.91 23.07
C GLY A 66 11.62 15.67 22.18
N THR A 67 11.99 16.05 20.95
CA THR A 67 11.11 16.79 20.02
C THR A 67 9.77 16.10 19.79
N TYR A 68 9.77 14.77 19.75
CA TYR A 68 8.57 13.95 19.53
C TYR A 68 8.19 13.08 20.75
N ASP A 69 8.37 13.58 21.98
CA ASP A 69 7.97 12.88 23.21
C ASP A 69 6.47 12.59 23.32
N ALA A 70 5.64 13.23 22.49
CA ALA A 70 4.23 12.89 22.34
C ALA A 70 3.99 11.52 21.68
N LEU A 71 4.99 10.95 20.98
CA LEU A 71 4.94 9.59 20.47
C LEU A 71 5.30 8.59 21.57
N PRO A 72 4.65 7.40 21.62
CA PRO A 72 5.03 6.34 22.55
C PRO A 72 6.51 5.96 22.42
N GLN A 73 7.20 5.77 23.56
CA GLN A 73 8.64 5.45 23.59
C GLN A 73 8.98 4.24 22.73
N ASP A 74 8.19 3.18 22.80
CA ASP A 74 8.41 1.94 22.06
C ASP A 74 8.29 2.11 20.55
N LEU A 75 7.41 3.01 20.07
CA LEU A 75 7.37 3.39 18.66
C LEU A 75 8.64 4.15 18.25
N ARG A 76 9.13 5.05 19.10
CA ARG A 76 10.36 5.80 18.82
C ARG A 76 11.56 4.87 18.73
N ASP A 77 11.71 3.95 19.69
CA ASP A 77 12.79 2.96 19.73
C ASP A 77 12.75 2.05 18.49
N HIS A 78 11.55 1.59 18.12
CA HIS A 78 11.31 0.79 16.91
C HIS A 78 11.80 1.50 15.65
N LEU A 79 11.42 2.78 15.45
CA LEU A 79 11.84 3.54 14.27
C LEU A 79 13.35 3.87 14.28
N VAL A 80 13.89 4.28 15.43
CA VAL A 80 15.32 4.59 15.58
C VAL A 80 16.18 3.37 15.23
N SER A 81 15.76 2.16 15.61
CA SER A 81 16.50 0.93 15.33
C SER A 81 16.63 0.61 13.83
N ARG A 82 15.72 1.12 12.99
CA ARG A 82 15.65 0.87 11.54
C ARG A 82 16.20 2.00 10.68
N ILE A 83 16.47 3.16 11.29
CA ILE A 83 17.16 4.26 10.61
C ILE A 83 18.67 3.98 10.69
N THR A 84 19.14 3.12 9.79
CA THR A 84 20.57 2.86 9.54
C THR A 84 21.17 3.93 8.61
N PRO A 85 22.51 4.07 8.57
CA PRO A 85 23.18 5.07 7.72
C PRO A 85 22.88 4.98 6.22
N ASP A 86 22.37 3.84 5.74
CA ASP A 86 22.03 3.55 4.35
C ASP A 86 20.53 3.26 4.13
N ALA A 87 19.68 3.47 5.15
CA ALA A 87 18.26 3.09 5.12
C ALA A 87 17.51 3.67 3.91
N ALA A 88 17.77 4.93 3.52
CA ALA A 88 17.14 5.53 2.35
C ALA A 88 17.60 4.90 1.03
N GLN A 89 18.89 4.59 0.90
CA GLN A 89 19.42 3.93 -0.28
C GLN A 89 18.83 2.53 -0.43
N ARG A 90 18.79 1.75 0.65
CA ARG A 90 18.19 0.40 0.66
C ARG A 90 16.71 0.45 0.34
N HIS A 91 15.94 1.35 0.95
CA HIS A 91 14.51 1.49 0.68
C HIS A 91 14.23 1.82 -0.80
N GLN A 92 14.93 2.80 -1.37
CA GLN A 92 14.73 3.18 -2.76
C GLN A 92 15.23 2.11 -3.75
N ALA A 93 16.31 1.41 -3.42
CA ALA A 93 16.78 0.27 -4.21
C ALA A 93 15.77 -0.89 -4.18
N ALA A 94 15.19 -1.18 -3.01
CA ALA A 94 14.11 -2.16 -2.86
C ALA A 94 12.88 -1.78 -3.70
N GLY A 95 12.50 -0.50 -3.73
CA GLY A 95 11.39 -0.03 -4.55
C GLY A 95 11.63 -0.21 -6.05
N LYS A 96 12.87 0.02 -6.51
CA LYS A 96 13.25 -0.25 -7.91
C LYS A 96 13.25 -1.75 -8.22
N ALA A 97 13.77 -2.58 -7.33
CA ALA A 97 13.77 -4.03 -7.49
C ALA A 97 12.35 -4.59 -7.53
N ALA A 98 11.45 -4.12 -6.65
CA ALA A 98 10.04 -4.47 -6.68
C ALA A 98 9.35 -4.06 -7.99
N ALA A 99 9.68 -2.87 -8.54
CA ALA A 99 9.15 -2.43 -9.82
C ALA A 99 9.58 -3.31 -10.99
N GLU A 100 10.86 -3.71 -11.05
CA GLU A 100 11.34 -4.64 -12.10
C GLU A 100 10.74 -6.05 -11.90
N ALA A 101 10.67 -6.56 -10.67
CA ALA A 101 10.03 -7.84 -10.39
C ALA A 101 8.55 -7.86 -10.82
N HIS A 102 7.82 -6.76 -10.56
CA HIS A 102 6.44 -6.62 -11.01
C HIS A 102 6.33 -6.57 -12.54
N LYS A 103 7.22 -5.81 -13.21
CA LYS A 103 7.26 -5.72 -14.67
C LYS A 103 7.52 -7.07 -15.32
N ASP A 104 8.49 -7.83 -14.81
CA ASP A 104 8.81 -9.17 -15.30
C ASP A 104 7.64 -10.15 -15.05
N MET A 105 7.00 -10.05 -13.89
CA MET A 105 5.81 -10.83 -13.56
C MET A 105 4.65 -10.54 -14.52
N VAL A 106 4.36 -9.27 -14.78
CA VAL A 106 3.32 -8.86 -15.74
C VAL A 106 3.66 -9.35 -17.15
N ALA A 107 4.89 -9.12 -17.61
CA ALA A 107 5.34 -9.56 -18.93
C ALA A 107 5.19 -11.09 -19.09
N THR A 108 5.59 -11.85 -18.07
CA THR A 108 5.53 -13.31 -18.09
C THR A 108 4.09 -13.81 -18.04
N ARG A 109 3.30 -13.36 -17.05
CA ARG A 109 1.96 -13.89 -16.79
C ARG A 109 0.91 -13.42 -17.81
N LEU A 110 1.13 -12.29 -18.46
CA LEU A 110 0.27 -11.86 -19.56
C LEU A 110 0.67 -12.44 -20.91
N THR A 111 1.87 -12.99 -21.09
CA THR A 111 2.24 -13.59 -22.38
C THR A 111 1.60 -14.98 -22.53
N ARG A 112 0.87 -15.19 -23.62
CA ARG A 112 0.28 -16.49 -23.99
C ARG A 112 1.35 -17.41 -24.60
N PRO A 113 1.08 -18.73 -24.70
CA PRO A 113 1.99 -19.67 -25.37
C PRO A 113 2.30 -19.30 -26.84
N ASP A 114 1.40 -18.58 -27.51
CA ASP A 114 1.59 -18.08 -28.88
C ASP A 114 2.35 -16.74 -28.97
N GLY A 115 2.80 -16.19 -27.84
CA GLY A 115 3.50 -14.91 -27.75
C GLY A 115 2.59 -13.68 -27.69
N SER A 116 1.27 -13.83 -27.89
CA SER A 116 0.33 -12.71 -27.77
C SER A 116 0.12 -12.30 -26.30
N GLN A 117 -0.27 -11.04 -26.05
CA GLN A 117 -0.56 -10.58 -24.70
C GLN A 117 -2.04 -10.76 -24.30
N ARG A 118 -2.24 -11.28 -23.10
CA ARG A 118 -3.52 -11.31 -22.38
C ARG A 118 -3.93 -9.91 -22.00
N LYS A 119 -5.24 -9.70 -21.94
CA LYS A 119 -5.80 -8.50 -21.31
C LYS A 119 -5.56 -8.58 -19.80
N LEU A 120 -5.64 -7.42 -19.15
CA LEU A 120 -5.62 -7.32 -17.71
C LEU A 120 -7.06 -7.35 -17.18
N ALA A 121 -7.34 -8.24 -16.23
CA ALA A 121 -8.53 -8.17 -15.41
C ALA A 121 -8.32 -7.09 -14.34
N VAL A 122 -9.30 -6.19 -14.19
CA VAL A 122 -9.28 -5.11 -13.20
C VAL A 122 -10.50 -5.26 -12.31
N ILE A 123 -10.27 -5.44 -11.01
CA ILE A 123 -11.31 -5.69 -10.01
C ILE A 123 -11.29 -4.47 -9.07
N ALA A 124 -12.08 -3.45 -9.41
CA ALA A 124 -12.17 -2.22 -8.63
C ALA A 124 -12.80 -2.49 -7.25
N THR A 125 -12.30 -1.83 -6.20
CA THR A 125 -12.77 -2.05 -4.82
C THR A 125 -12.60 -0.83 -3.92
N GLY A 126 -13.47 -0.72 -2.92
CA GLY A 126 -13.56 0.39 -1.96
C GLY A 126 -13.75 1.75 -2.62
N GLU A 127 -12.94 2.74 -2.22
CA GLU A 127 -12.92 4.05 -2.87
C GLU A 127 -12.45 3.91 -4.33
N LEU A 128 -13.39 3.87 -5.27
CA LEU A 128 -13.10 3.55 -6.68
C LEU A 128 -11.98 4.42 -7.26
N VAL A 129 -12.01 5.74 -7.01
CA VAL A 129 -10.99 6.69 -7.44
C VAL A 129 -10.47 7.42 -6.21
N GLU A 130 -9.20 7.19 -5.88
CA GLU A 130 -8.56 7.84 -4.74
C GLU A 130 -8.21 9.31 -5.03
N SER A 131 -7.85 10.05 -3.98
CA SER A 131 -7.52 11.48 -4.03
C SER A 131 -6.59 11.95 -5.17
N ASN A 132 -5.62 11.13 -5.59
CA ASN A 132 -4.71 11.45 -6.70
C ASN A 132 -5.20 10.94 -8.06
N GLY A 133 -6.50 10.63 -8.20
CA GLY A 133 -7.10 10.23 -9.47
C GLY A 133 -6.70 8.83 -9.93
N ARG A 134 -6.26 7.93 -9.04
CA ARG A 134 -5.93 6.55 -9.42
C ARG A 134 -7.09 5.62 -9.12
N LEU A 135 -7.32 4.65 -10.00
CA LEU A 135 -8.26 3.56 -9.74
C LEU A 135 -7.69 2.64 -8.68
N LEU A 136 -8.45 2.38 -7.62
CA LEU A 136 -8.12 1.35 -6.63
C LEU A 136 -8.63 -0.01 -7.10
N ALA A 137 -7.72 -0.96 -7.36
CA ALA A 137 -8.12 -2.27 -7.85
C ALA A 137 -7.14 -3.40 -7.52
N TYR A 138 -7.64 -4.63 -7.53
CA TYR A 138 -6.82 -5.81 -7.76
C TYR A 138 -6.66 -6.03 -9.27
N THR A 139 -5.50 -6.51 -9.69
CA THR A 139 -5.22 -6.81 -11.10
C THR A 139 -4.79 -8.26 -11.28
N ALA A 140 -5.20 -8.89 -12.38
CA ALA A 140 -4.86 -10.29 -12.69
C ALA A 140 -4.84 -10.53 -14.21
N PRO A 141 -4.27 -11.65 -14.70
CA PRO A 141 -4.46 -12.04 -16.08
C PRO A 141 -5.94 -12.29 -16.40
N TRP A 142 -6.43 -11.73 -17.51
CA TRP A 142 -7.77 -12.03 -18.02
C TRP A 142 -7.74 -13.32 -18.86
N PHE A 143 -8.65 -14.24 -18.56
CA PHE A 143 -8.94 -15.45 -19.34
C PHE A 143 -10.31 -15.30 -19.97
N SER A 144 -10.43 -15.50 -21.29
CA SER A 144 -11.73 -15.37 -21.97
C SER A 144 -12.71 -16.49 -21.63
N GLY A 145 -12.23 -17.62 -21.09
CA GLY A 145 -13.05 -18.80 -20.84
C GLY A 145 -13.40 -19.58 -22.11
N SER A 146 -12.79 -19.26 -23.25
CA SER A 146 -12.97 -19.99 -24.50
C SER A 146 -12.13 -21.27 -24.54
N ALA A 147 -12.42 -22.18 -25.47
CA ALA A 147 -11.63 -23.41 -25.65
C ALA A 147 -10.14 -23.14 -25.92
N SER A 148 -9.83 -22.04 -26.62
CA SER A 148 -8.47 -21.56 -26.90
C SER A 148 -7.80 -20.83 -25.73
N ASP A 149 -8.56 -20.42 -24.72
CA ASP A 149 -8.05 -19.69 -23.56
C ASP A 149 -8.93 -19.97 -22.31
N PRO A 150 -8.89 -21.21 -21.80
CA PRO A 150 -9.78 -21.65 -20.74
C PRO A 150 -9.47 -20.92 -19.44
N LEU A 151 -10.51 -20.59 -18.68
CA LEU A 151 -10.38 -20.06 -17.33
C LEU A 151 -9.86 -21.18 -16.40
N PRO A 152 -8.70 -20.99 -15.73
CA PRO A 152 -8.22 -21.99 -14.80
C PRO A 152 -9.16 -22.19 -13.59
N PRO A 153 -9.07 -23.33 -12.88
CA PRO A 153 -9.77 -23.53 -11.61
C PRO A 153 -9.46 -22.41 -10.61
N ARG A 154 -10.38 -22.14 -9.68
CA ARG A 154 -10.30 -20.99 -8.73
C ARG A 154 -8.94 -20.87 -8.04
N ASP A 155 -8.42 -21.99 -7.55
CA ASP A 155 -7.20 -22.03 -6.73
C ASP A 155 -5.91 -22.20 -7.56
N ASP A 156 -6.02 -22.17 -8.89
CA ASP A 156 -4.86 -22.26 -9.78
C ASP A 156 -3.99 -20.99 -9.65
N PRO A 157 -2.67 -21.11 -9.43
CA PRO A 157 -1.76 -19.96 -9.31
C PRO A 157 -1.84 -18.98 -10.49
N ARG A 158 -2.20 -19.45 -11.68
CA ARG A 158 -2.38 -18.59 -12.87
C ARG A 158 -3.49 -17.56 -12.69
N ARG A 159 -4.43 -17.77 -11.78
CA ARG A 159 -5.52 -16.83 -11.44
C ARG A 159 -5.20 -15.86 -10.32
N ARG A 160 -4.07 -16.02 -9.62
CA ARG A 160 -3.68 -15.09 -8.55
C ARG A 160 -3.61 -13.66 -9.07
N THR A 161 -3.97 -12.71 -8.22
CA THR A 161 -3.77 -11.29 -8.53
C THR A 161 -2.28 -10.96 -8.51
N PHE A 162 -1.86 -9.96 -9.29
CA PHE A 162 -0.50 -9.42 -9.18
C PHE A 162 -0.26 -8.85 -7.77
N ASN A 163 -1.31 -8.33 -7.12
CA ASN A 163 -1.25 -7.89 -5.73
C ASN A 163 -0.79 -9.04 -4.80
N LEU A 164 -1.45 -10.20 -4.87
CA LEU A 164 -1.12 -11.35 -4.04
C LEU A 164 0.30 -11.86 -4.33
N ASP A 165 0.67 -11.97 -5.61
CA ASP A 165 2.01 -12.47 -5.98
C ASP A 165 3.12 -11.53 -5.52
N MET A 166 2.91 -10.21 -5.56
CA MET A 166 3.87 -9.24 -5.03
C MET A 166 4.12 -9.41 -3.54
N VAL A 167 3.09 -9.80 -2.77
CA VAL A 167 3.20 -10.12 -1.33
C VAL A 167 3.84 -11.48 -1.12
N ALA A 168 3.36 -12.52 -1.81
CA ALA A 168 3.86 -13.89 -1.70
C ALA A 168 5.35 -14.00 -2.03
N LEU A 169 5.85 -13.19 -2.96
CA LEU A 169 7.26 -13.14 -3.33
C LEU A 169 8.10 -12.19 -2.45
N GLY A 170 7.50 -11.52 -1.47
CA GLY A 170 8.18 -10.61 -0.55
C GLY A 170 8.62 -9.28 -1.16
N TRP A 171 8.01 -8.84 -2.27
CA TRP A 171 8.30 -7.54 -2.90
C TRP A 171 7.40 -6.40 -2.41
N ALA A 172 6.27 -6.75 -1.80
CA ALA A 172 5.36 -5.80 -1.14
C ALA A 172 5.00 -6.30 0.26
N ALA A 173 4.80 -5.37 1.18
CA ALA A 173 4.14 -5.66 2.46
C ALA A 173 2.63 -5.58 2.29
N THR A 174 1.89 -6.28 3.14
CA THR A 174 0.45 -6.10 3.27
C THR A 174 0.12 -4.68 3.74
N PHE A 175 -0.88 -4.09 3.10
CA PHE A 175 -1.39 -2.76 3.45
C PHE A 175 -2.89 -2.73 3.16
N LEU A 176 -3.62 -3.53 3.94
CA LEU A 176 -5.08 -3.61 3.91
C LEU A 176 -5.67 -2.33 4.48
N ILE A 177 -6.57 -1.68 3.73
CA ILE A 177 -7.21 -0.43 4.13
C ILE A 177 -8.73 -0.62 4.05
N TYR A 178 -9.44 -0.39 5.15
CA TYR A 178 -10.91 -0.33 5.15
C TYR A 178 -11.40 0.85 4.29
N PRO A 179 -12.48 0.71 3.50
CA PRO A 179 -13.35 -0.47 3.34
C PRO A 179 -12.89 -1.46 2.26
N SER A 180 -11.72 -1.27 1.64
CA SER A 180 -11.15 -2.15 0.60
C SER A 180 -10.60 -3.47 1.18
N ILE A 181 -11.47 -4.31 1.75
CA ILE A 181 -11.13 -5.61 2.34
C ILE A 181 -11.63 -6.74 1.41
N PRO A 182 -10.77 -7.70 1.02
CA PRO A 182 -11.18 -8.81 0.17
C PRO A 182 -12.08 -9.81 0.93
N PRO A 183 -12.82 -10.68 0.23
CA PRO A 183 -13.57 -11.76 0.86
C PRO A 183 -12.69 -12.63 1.75
N SER A 184 -13.27 -13.24 2.80
CA SER A 184 -12.50 -13.94 3.85
C SER A 184 -11.54 -15.01 3.33
N SER A 185 -11.91 -15.76 2.28
CA SER A 185 -11.02 -16.76 1.67
C SER A 185 -9.74 -16.14 1.11
N ASP A 186 -9.88 -14.98 0.48
CA ASP A 186 -8.79 -14.30 -0.22
C ASP A 186 -7.96 -13.48 0.78
N LEU A 187 -8.60 -12.95 1.84
CA LEU A 187 -7.92 -12.34 2.98
C LEU A 187 -7.02 -13.35 3.70
N ASN A 188 -7.53 -14.54 4.02
CA ASN A 188 -6.74 -15.57 4.70
C ASN A 188 -5.55 -16.00 3.83
N LEU A 189 -5.78 -16.23 2.53
CA LEU A 189 -4.70 -16.54 1.59
C LEU A 189 -3.63 -15.43 1.55
N LEU A 190 -4.04 -14.16 1.55
CA LEU A 190 -3.10 -13.03 1.59
C LEU A 190 -2.27 -13.02 2.87
N VAL A 191 -2.89 -13.27 4.03
CA VAL A 191 -2.19 -13.31 5.33
C VAL A 191 -1.20 -14.47 5.38
N ASP A 192 -1.60 -15.66 4.95
CA ASP A 192 -0.73 -16.86 4.93
C ASP A 192 0.50 -16.68 4.04
N GLU A 193 0.31 -16.10 2.85
CA GLU A 193 1.40 -15.81 1.90
C GLU A 193 2.31 -14.70 2.44
N ALA A 194 1.75 -13.69 3.10
CA ALA A 194 2.52 -12.61 3.71
C ALA A 194 3.34 -13.10 4.92
N GLU A 195 2.78 -13.97 5.76
CA GLU A 195 3.50 -14.62 6.85
C GLU A 195 4.64 -15.49 6.29
N THR A 196 4.37 -16.27 5.25
CA THR A 196 5.37 -17.09 4.57
C THR A 196 6.51 -16.23 4.02
N ALA A 197 6.20 -15.17 3.27
CA ALA A 197 7.21 -14.27 2.72
C ALA A 197 8.03 -13.58 3.81
N TRP A 198 7.39 -13.18 4.91
CA TRP A 198 8.08 -12.58 6.05
C TRP A 198 9.00 -13.58 6.76
N THR A 199 8.49 -14.75 7.14
CA THR A 199 9.25 -15.75 7.89
C THR A 199 10.41 -16.33 7.09
N GLN A 200 10.21 -16.56 5.79
CA GLN A 200 11.24 -17.08 4.88
C GLN A 200 12.15 -15.99 4.29
N GLN A 201 11.91 -14.73 4.64
CA GLN A 201 12.72 -13.60 4.18
C GLN A 201 12.79 -13.52 2.65
N LEU A 202 11.65 -13.49 1.97
CA LEU A 202 11.60 -13.45 0.52
C LEU A 202 11.78 -12.03 -0.03
N GLY A 203 12.06 -11.95 -1.34
CA GLY A 203 12.08 -10.72 -2.11
C GLY A 203 12.97 -9.63 -1.52
N ALA A 204 12.36 -8.49 -1.22
CA ALA A 204 13.10 -7.36 -0.71
C ALA A 204 13.66 -7.61 0.70
N TRP A 205 13.10 -8.53 1.50
CA TRP A 205 13.59 -8.77 2.86
C TRP A 205 14.86 -9.62 2.81
N ALA A 206 14.92 -10.58 1.88
CA ALA A 206 16.15 -11.32 1.54
C ALA A 206 17.25 -10.38 1.05
N GLN A 207 16.90 -9.48 0.13
CA GLN A 207 17.89 -8.70 -0.60
C GLN A 207 18.37 -7.46 0.16
N PHE A 208 17.49 -6.81 0.93
CA PHE A 208 17.76 -5.52 1.56
C PHE A 208 17.70 -5.56 3.09
N GLY A 209 17.30 -6.68 3.71
CA GLY A 209 17.35 -6.91 5.16
C GLY A 209 16.01 -6.74 5.87
N GLN A 210 15.90 -7.37 7.05
CA GLN A 210 14.72 -7.36 7.92
C GLN A 210 14.41 -6.01 8.55
N ASP A 211 15.41 -5.14 8.64
CA ASP A 211 15.32 -3.81 9.21
C ASP A 211 14.85 -2.76 8.18
N LEU A 212 14.49 -3.19 6.96
CA LEU A 212 13.91 -2.32 5.95
C LEU A 212 12.64 -1.65 6.50
N LEU A 213 12.62 -0.31 6.50
CA LEU A 213 11.40 0.45 6.80
C LEU A 213 10.32 0.08 5.79
N LEU A 214 9.13 -0.29 6.28
CA LEU A 214 7.97 -0.48 5.40
C LEU A 214 7.52 0.86 4.81
N GLY A 215 6.80 0.86 3.69
CA GLY A 215 6.43 2.10 2.99
C GLY A 215 5.69 3.11 3.89
N TYR A 216 4.76 2.65 4.75
CA TYR A 216 4.14 3.50 5.77
C TYR A 216 5.14 4.13 6.74
N GLU A 217 6.05 3.33 7.31
CA GLU A 217 7.07 3.77 8.26
C GLU A 217 8.05 4.75 7.61
N TYR A 218 8.50 4.45 6.38
CA TYR A 218 9.39 5.32 5.61
C TYR A 218 8.74 6.68 5.34
N ARG A 219 7.49 6.70 4.85
CA ARG A 219 6.76 7.96 4.59
C ARG A 219 6.56 8.76 5.87
N ALA A 220 6.23 8.13 6.99
CA ALA A 220 6.12 8.78 8.29
C ALA A 220 7.47 9.39 8.72
N CYS A 221 8.56 8.62 8.65
CA CYS A 221 9.89 9.10 8.98
C CYS A 221 10.34 10.28 8.12
N ILE A 222 10.09 10.27 6.81
CA ILE A 222 10.44 11.39 5.94
C ILE A 222 9.67 12.67 6.33
N LYS A 223 8.38 12.56 6.68
CA LYS A 223 7.56 13.69 7.15
C LYS A 223 8.08 14.27 8.47
N LEU A 224 8.37 13.41 9.45
CA LEU A 224 8.97 13.80 10.74
C LEU A 224 10.37 14.43 10.57
N GLY A 225 11.04 14.11 9.46
CA GLY A 225 12.37 14.56 9.08
C GLY A 225 12.39 15.82 8.21
N ALA A 226 11.25 16.51 8.07
CA ALA A 226 11.17 17.78 7.35
C ALA A 226 12.24 18.78 7.83
N ARG A 227 12.77 19.61 6.94
CA ARG A 227 13.86 20.56 7.28
C ARG A 227 13.45 21.48 8.43
N GLU A 228 12.22 21.97 8.37
CA GLU A 228 11.61 22.82 9.39
C GLU A 228 10.45 22.08 10.04
N VAL A 229 10.38 22.13 11.37
CA VAL A 229 9.27 21.60 12.17
C VAL A 229 8.88 22.69 13.15
N PRO A 230 8.06 23.67 12.73
CA PRO A 230 7.62 24.74 13.61
C PRO A 230 6.67 24.23 14.71
N ASP A 231 5.98 23.13 14.44
CA ASP A 231 5.04 22.48 15.35
C ASP A 231 5.20 20.95 15.28
N PRO A 232 5.81 20.31 16.31
CA PRO A 232 5.96 18.86 16.36
C PRO A 232 4.63 18.09 16.34
N ALA A 233 3.57 18.61 16.96
CA ALA A 233 2.27 17.94 17.00
C ALA A 233 1.64 17.87 15.60
N LYS A 234 1.73 18.97 14.84
CA LYS A 234 1.31 18.99 13.44
C LYS A 234 2.10 18.02 12.58
N ALA A 235 3.42 17.91 12.78
CA ALA A 235 4.24 16.95 12.05
C ALA A 235 3.84 15.49 12.35
N ILE A 236 3.53 15.18 13.62
CA ILE A 236 3.01 13.87 14.04
C ILE A 236 1.66 13.57 13.35
N GLY A 237 0.70 14.50 13.38
CA GLY A 237 -0.62 14.30 12.75
C GLY A 237 -0.54 14.17 11.21
N GLN A 238 0.47 14.77 10.58
CA GLN A 238 0.74 14.55 9.16
C GLN A 238 1.39 13.18 8.88
N ALA A 239 2.23 12.69 9.80
CA ALA A 239 2.93 11.42 9.67
C ALA A 239 2.00 10.21 9.87
N TYR A 240 1.07 10.30 10.82
CA TYR A 240 0.18 9.21 11.21
C TYR A 240 -1.28 9.65 11.06
N GLN A 241 -1.97 9.02 10.10
CA GLN A 241 -3.36 9.36 9.73
C GLN A 241 -4.28 8.13 9.73
N ARG A 242 -3.74 6.99 10.16
CA ARG A 242 -4.43 5.70 10.10
C ARG A 242 -4.26 4.97 11.40
N VAL A 243 -5.39 4.51 11.92
CA VAL A 243 -5.48 3.61 13.06
C VAL A 243 -5.16 2.20 12.57
N CYS A 244 -4.40 1.45 13.37
CA CYS A 244 -4.09 0.05 13.09
C CYS A 244 -4.95 -0.84 13.99
N VAL A 245 -5.60 -1.83 13.37
CA VAL A 245 -6.30 -2.93 14.02
C VAL A 245 -5.50 -4.22 13.79
N ASP A 246 -5.34 -5.02 14.84
CA ASP A 246 -4.71 -6.34 14.76
C ASP A 246 -5.72 -7.37 14.23
N LEU A 247 -5.47 -7.95 13.07
CA LEU A 247 -6.37 -8.92 12.45
C LEU A 247 -6.51 -10.24 13.23
N ARG A 248 -5.62 -10.53 14.21
CA ARG A 248 -5.67 -11.77 14.98
C ARG A 248 -6.81 -11.81 15.99
N ASP A 249 -7.14 -10.66 16.57
CA ASP A 249 -8.15 -10.52 17.61
C ASP A 249 -9.10 -9.32 17.39
N LEU A 250 -8.87 -8.55 16.32
CA LEU A 250 -9.59 -7.33 15.95
C LEU A 250 -9.49 -6.22 16.98
N THR A 251 -8.40 -6.19 17.76
CA THR A 251 -8.13 -5.12 18.72
C THR A 251 -7.55 -3.88 18.04
N GLU A 252 -8.11 -2.73 18.35
CA GLU A 252 -7.59 -1.43 17.97
C GLU A 252 -6.30 -1.09 18.73
N THR A 253 -5.23 -0.77 18.01
CA THR A 253 -3.94 -0.35 18.59
C THR A 253 -3.70 1.16 18.49
N GLY A 254 -4.67 1.91 17.97
CA GLY A 254 -4.61 3.34 17.75
C GLY A 254 -3.71 3.76 16.59
N LEU A 255 -3.37 5.06 16.53
CA LEU A 255 -2.51 5.65 15.50
C LEU A 255 -1.04 5.20 15.58
N TYR A 256 -0.58 4.85 16.78
CA TYR A 256 0.84 4.70 17.10
C TYR A 256 1.22 3.28 17.54
N GLY A 257 0.27 2.35 17.68
CA GLY A 257 0.52 0.99 18.18
C GLY A 257 0.85 -0.04 17.09
N TYR A 258 0.83 0.35 15.81
CA TYR A 258 0.96 -0.57 14.68
C TYR A 258 2.25 -1.40 14.69
N HIS A 259 3.33 -0.90 15.31
CA HIS A 259 4.61 -1.60 15.37
C HIS A 259 4.57 -2.86 16.25
N ARG A 260 3.58 -2.95 17.15
CA ARG A 260 3.32 -4.12 18.01
C ARG A 260 2.62 -5.25 17.25
N VAL A 261 2.00 -4.94 16.13
CA VAL A 261 1.29 -5.89 15.26
C VAL A 261 2.24 -6.34 14.14
N PRO A 262 2.40 -7.65 13.88
CA PRO A 262 3.15 -8.12 12.72
C PRO A 262 2.59 -7.55 11.41
N PRO A 263 3.43 -7.16 10.43
CA PRO A 263 2.96 -6.47 9.23
C PRO A 263 1.80 -7.16 8.49
N HIS A 264 1.83 -8.49 8.40
CA HIS A 264 0.81 -9.32 7.75
C HIS A 264 -0.56 -9.33 8.47
N HIS A 265 -0.62 -8.88 9.73
CA HIS A 265 -1.85 -8.79 10.51
C HIS A 265 -2.36 -7.36 10.69
N ARG A 266 -1.80 -6.36 9.99
CA ARG A 266 -2.25 -4.97 10.12
C ARG A 266 -3.41 -4.68 9.19
N LEU A 267 -4.55 -4.31 9.77
CA LEU A 267 -5.62 -3.60 9.08
C LEU A 267 -5.50 -2.11 9.37
N TRP A 268 -5.51 -1.29 8.32
CA TRP A 268 -5.46 0.16 8.43
C TRP A 268 -6.85 0.75 8.21
N ILE A 269 -7.20 1.73 9.04
CA ILE A 269 -8.44 2.47 8.96
C ILE A 269 -8.08 3.95 9.01
N TRP A 270 -8.62 4.76 8.10
CA TRP A 270 -8.46 6.21 8.20
C TRP A 270 -9.14 6.71 9.46
N GLU A 271 -8.56 7.71 10.12
CA GLU A 271 -9.14 8.26 11.36
C GLU A 271 -10.60 8.71 11.16
N ASP A 272 -10.90 9.35 10.03
CA ASP A 272 -12.25 9.80 9.67
C ASP A 272 -13.24 8.65 9.39
N ASP A 273 -12.74 7.44 9.07
CA ASP A 273 -13.55 6.25 8.78
C ASP A 273 -13.72 5.32 10.00
N LEU A 274 -13.08 5.64 11.15
CA LEU A 274 -12.99 4.73 12.29
C LEU A 274 -14.34 4.41 12.91
N GLU A 275 -15.23 5.40 13.01
CA GLU A 275 -16.58 5.18 13.56
C GLU A 275 -17.37 4.21 12.67
N GLN A 276 -17.39 4.42 11.35
CA GLN A 276 -18.05 3.51 10.42
C GLN A 276 -17.41 2.11 10.44
N ALA A 277 -16.08 2.03 10.53
CA ALA A 277 -15.40 0.74 10.61
C ALA A 277 -15.78 -0.05 11.87
N ARG A 278 -16.03 0.61 13.01
CA ARG A 278 -16.51 -0.03 14.25
C ARG A 278 -17.95 -0.55 14.14
N GLU A 279 -18.75 0.00 13.23
CA GLU A 279 -20.08 -0.52 12.93
C GLU A 279 -20.03 -1.74 12.00
N ASP A 280 -19.14 -1.69 11.01
CA ASP A 280 -19.04 -2.71 9.96
C ASP A 280 -18.22 -3.94 10.38
N LEU A 281 -17.26 -3.75 11.27
CA LEU A 281 -16.31 -4.77 11.72
C LEU A 281 -16.42 -4.96 13.24
N PRO A 282 -16.22 -6.19 13.76
CA PRO A 282 -16.27 -6.46 15.19
C PRO A 282 -14.96 -6.03 15.88
N ILE A 283 -14.61 -4.74 15.77
CA ILE A 283 -13.41 -4.15 16.37
C ILE A 283 -13.61 -3.99 17.88
N THR A 284 -12.61 -4.38 18.65
CA THR A 284 -12.57 -4.19 20.11
C THR A 284 -11.56 -3.12 20.50
N SER A 285 -11.87 -2.35 21.54
CA SER A 285 -10.99 -1.31 22.11
C SER A 285 -10.23 -1.80 23.34
#